data_AF-A0ABC8Z230-F1
#
_entry.id   AF-A0ABC8Z230-F1
#
_cell.length_a   1.000
_cell.length_b   1.000
_cell.length_c   1.000
_cell.angle_alpha   90.00
_cell.angle_beta   90.00
_cell.angle_gamma   90.00
#
_symmetry.space_group_name_H-M   'P 1'
#
loop_
_entity.id
_entity.type
_entity.pdbx_description
1 polymer ?
#
loop_
_entity_poly.entity_id
_entity_poly.type
_entity_poly.pdbx_seq_one_letter_code
_entity_poly.pdbx_strand_id
1 'polypeptide(L)'
;MVSAAGTPLRRRPSPQRPALLALAVFLSILHLALPAAASTRPLPLPLARATATATPLESAGDQEEAVAVGGVGEGVTRRRACTYTVEIKTSCSSPRSSRDSVSLAFGDVYRNEVYAATVTPAYGFERCAKDTFRVSGPCGYGVCYLYLRRTGRVGWTPEWVRVYEPTSSTPSTFYFGDPLANGVWYGTDRCLRRPAAAAGSSEPDAAARALM
;
A
#
# COMPACT_ATOMS: atom_id res chain seq x y z
N MET A 1 64.03 -35.00 9.03
CA MET A 1 63.69 -35.95 7.94
C MET A 1 62.30 -36.47 8.30
N VAL A 2 61.20 -36.29 7.58
CA VAL A 2 60.87 -36.19 6.15
C VAL A 2 59.52 -35.42 6.11
N SER A 3 59.50 -34.22 5.53
CA SER A 3 59.03 -33.91 4.16
C SER A 3 57.52 -33.72 4.03
N ALA A 4 57.19 -32.55 3.47
CA ALA A 4 55.87 -32.03 3.21
C ALA A 4 55.17 -32.74 2.03
N ALA A 5 53.83 -32.73 2.03
CA ALA A 5 53.05 -32.87 0.82
C ALA A 5 51.82 -31.95 0.90
N GLY A 6 51.88 -30.84 0.18
CA GLY A 6 50.80 -29.88 0.03
C GLY A 6 49.72 -30.39 -0.92
N THR A 7 48.47 -30.15 -0.57
CA THR A 7 47.29 -30.49 -1.37
C THR A 7 47.07 -29.44 -2.46
N PRO A 8 46.93 -29.80 -3.75
CA PRO A 8 46.73 -28.83 -4.82
C PRO A 8 45.31 -28.24 -4.83
N LEU A 9 45.24 -26.92 -4.88
CA LEU A 9 44.02 -26.13 -5.06
C LEU A 9 43.41 -26.41 -6.45
N ARG A 10 42.22 -27.02 -6.48
CA ARG A 10 41.39 -27.13 -7.70
C ARG A 10 40.82 -25.75 -8.07
N ARG A 11 41.39 -25.12 -9.10
CA ARG A 11 40.78 -23.98 -9.81
C ARG A 11 39.51 -24.45 -10.52
N ARG A 12 38.35 -23.89 -10.16
CA ARG A 12 37.12 -24.05 -10.94
C ARG A 12 37.17 -23.10 -12.15
N PRO A 13 36.94 -23.59 -13.38
CA PRO A 13 36.81 -22.73 -14.54
C PRO A 13 35.49 -21.94 -14.49
N SER A 14 35.61 -20.65 -14.77
CA SER A 14 34.52 -19.71 -14.99
C SER A 14 33.68 -20.10 -16.23
N PRO A 15 32.34 -20.16 -16.14
CA PRO A 15 31.51 -20.28 -17.34
C PRO A 15 31.56 -18.96 -18.12
N GLN A 16 32.03 -19.09 -19.36
CA GLN A 16 32.10 -18.04 -20.37
C GLN A 16 30.71 -17.49 -20.69
N ARG A 17 30.63 -16.16 -20.83
CA ARG A 17 29.51 -15.46 -21.45
C ARG A 17 29.63 -15.60 -22.98
N PRO A 18 28.59 -16.02 -23.70
CA PRO A 18 28.42 -15.59 -25.08
C PRO A 18 27.70 -14.22 -25.08
N ALA A 19 28.44 -13.22 -25.57
CA ALA A 19 27.89 -11.99 -26.10
C ALA A 19 27.18 -12.26 -27.43
N LEU A 20 26.50 -11.22 -27.93
CA LEU A 20 25.99 -10.98 -29.30
C LEU A 20 24.45 -11.05 -29.37
N LEU A 21 23.79 -9.90 -29.34
CA LEU A 21 23.52 -9.03 -30.51
C LEU A 21 22.55 -9.71 -31.50
N ALA A 22 21.26 -9.67 -31.19
CA ALA A 22 20.21 -9.85 -32.20
C ALA A 22 18.85 -9.41 -31.63
N LEU A 23 18.55 -8.10 -31.62
CA LEU A 23 17.19 -7.55 -31.73
C LEU A 23 17.21 -6.00 -31.71
N ALA A 24 18.03 -5.41 -32.57
CA ALA A 24 18.04 -3.97 -32.85
C ALA A 24 17.64 -3.69 -34.32
N VAL A 25 16.62 -4.40 -34.83
CA VAL A 25 16.15 -4.27 -36.23
C VAL A 25 14.65 -3.92 -36.34
N PHE A 26 13.91 -3.81 -35.24
CA PHE A 26 12.49 -3.36 -35.25
C PHE A 26 12.31 -1.85 -34.99
N LEU A 27 13.35 -1.05 -35.23
CA LEU A 27 13.38 0.40 -34.98
C LEU A 27 13.40 1.25 -36.26
N SER A 28 12.98 0.72 -37.42
CA SER A 28 13.21 1.37 -38.73
C SER A 28 11.97 1.67 -39.59
N ILE A 29 10.72 1.57 -39.11
CA ILE A 29 9.54 1.86 -39.97
C ILE A 29 8.40 2.60 -39.24
N LEU A 30 8.68 3.68 -38.50
CA LEU A 30 7.63 4.68 -38.23
C LEU A 30 8.22 6.05 -37.86
N HIS A 31 8.98 6.63 -38.78
CA HIS A 31 9.24 8.07 -38.81
C HIS A 31 8.94 8.56 -40.22
N LEU A 32 7.76 9.13 -40.45
CA LEU A 32 7.55 10.14 -41.48
C LEU A 32 6.27 10.94 -41.23
N ALA A 33 6.43 12.25 -41.37
CA ALA A 33 5.42 13.31 -41.50
C ALA A 33 4.86 13.98 -40.22
N LEU A 34 5.57 15.05 -39.83
CA LEU A 34 5.07 16.27 -39.19
C LEU A 34 3.92 16.90 -40.04
N PRO A 35 3.03 17.72 -39.45
CA PRO A 35 3.41 19.12 -39.27
C PRO A 35 2.94 19.79 -37.97
N ALA A 36 3.75 20.76 -37.56
CA ALA A 36 3.42 21.79 -36.59
C ALA A 36 2.29 22.68 -37.12
N ALA A 37 1.25 22.87 -36.32
CA ALA A 37 0.31 23.96 -36.48
C ALA A 37 0.41 24.85 -35.23
N ALA A 38 1.22 25.90 -35.35
CA ALA A 38 1.10 27.08 -34.51
C ALA A 38 -0.17 27.82 -34.92
N SER A 39 -1.11 28.03 -33.99
CA SER A 39 -2.22 28.96 -34.19
C SER A 39 -2.24 29.95 -33.04
N THR A 40 -1.73 31.13 -33.36
CA THR A 40 -1.86 32.37 -32.62
C THR A 40 -3.25 32.96 -32.80
N ARG A 41 -3.75 33.61 -31.74
CA ARG A 41 -4.66 34.80 -31.67
C ARG A 41 -5.87 34.58 -30.75
N PRO A 42 -6.52 35.65 -30.24
CA PRO A 42 -5.97 36.84 -29.58
C PRO A 42 -6.74 37.18 -28.27
N LEU A 43 -6.22 38.11 -27.46
CA LEU A 43 -7.00 38.91 -26.48
C LEU A 43 -7.75 40.04 -27.22
N PRO A 44 -8.98 40.42 -26.79
CA PRO A 44 -9.17 41.63 -25.97
C PRO A 44 -10.26 41.47 -24.87
N LEU A 45 -10.03 41.91 -23.62
CA LEU A 45 -10.39 43.20 -22.98
C LEU A 45 -11.88 43.35 -22.55
N PRO A 46 -12.17 44.19 -21.52
CA PRO A 46 -12.94 43.80 -20.35
C PRO A 46 -14.31 44.50 -20.27
N LEU A 47 -15.23 43.97 -19.45
CA LEU A 47 -16.10 44.74 -18.54
C LEU A 47 -17.01 43.78 -17.78
N ALA A 48 -16.89 43.71 -16.45
CA ALA A 48 -18.04 43.70 -15.55
C ALA A 48 -17.53 43.72 -14.11
N ARG A 49 -17.65 44.91 -13.53
CA ARG A 49 -17.54 45.22 -12.11
C ARG A 49 -18.71 44.53 -11.41
N ALA A 50 -18.46 43.41 -10.74
CA ALA A 50 -19.42 42.82 -9.81
C ALA A 50 -19.09 43.32 -8.40
N THR A 51 -20.01 44.13 -7.89
CA THR A 51 -20.08 44.67 -6.53
C THR A 51 -19.89 43.60 -5.47
N ALA A 52 -18.90 43.78 -4.60
CA ALA A 52 -18.82 43.07 -3.34
C ALA A 52 -19.93 43.61 -2.41
N THR A 53 -21.01 42.86 -2.28
CA THR A 53 -21.98 43.04 -1.20
C THR A 53 -21.65 42.00 -0.15
N ALA A 54 -21.00 42.44 0.93
CA ALA A 54 -20.86 41.64 2.14
C ALA A 54 -22.21 41.61 2.85
N THR A 55 -22.87 40.44 2.83
CA THR A 55 -23.92 40.10 3.79
C THR A 55 -23.33 39.18 4.86
N PRO A 56 -23.58 39.43 6.15
CA PRO A 56 -23.19 38.52 7.22
C PRO A 56 -24.22 37.38 7.28
N LEU A 57 -23.76 36.12 7.26
CA LEU A 57 -24.63 34.97 7.46
C LEU A 57 -24.34 34.34 8.81
N GLU A 58 -25.29 34.57 9.72
CA GLU A 58 -25.56 33.76 10.90
C GLU A 58 -25.81 32.28 10.55
N SER A 59 -25.33 31.43 11.45
CA SER A 59 -26.01 30.27 12.02
C SER A 59 -26.44 29.08 11.14
N ALA A 60 -25.96 27.92 11.63
CA ALA A 60 -26.69 26.67 11.77
C ALA A 60 -27.22 25.97 10.51
N GLY A 61 -26.48 24.91 10.15
CA GLY A 61 -27.01 23.56 10.09
C GLY A 61 -28.10 23.30 9.06
N ASP A 62 -27.72 22.67 7.95
CA ASP A 62 -28.63 21.80 7.22
C ASP A 62 -27.87 20.61 6.63
N GLN A 63 -28.55 19.47 6.72
CA GLN A 63 -28.13 18.16 6.27
C GLN A 63 -28.19 18.14 4.73
N GLU A 64 -27.09 17.83 4.05
CA GLU A 64 -27.14 17.62 2.60
C GLU A 64 -27.46 16.16 2.30
N GLU A 65 -28.76 15.93 2.06
CA GLU A 65 -29.35 14.74 1.49
C GLU A 65 -29.11 14.75 -0.02
N ALA A 66 -28.15 13.93 -0.48
CA ALA A 66 -27.97 13.69 -1.91
C ALA A 66 -29.05 12.73 -2.42
N VAL A 67 -30.06 13.29 -3.10
CA VAL A 67 -31.04 12.56 -3.91
C VAL A 67 -30.35 12.04 -5.18
N ALA A 68 -30.28 10.71 -5.32
CA ALA A 68 -29.91 10.06 -6.58
C ALA A 68 -31.06 9.17 -7.06
N VAL A 69 -31.56 9.49 -8.25
CA VAL A 69 -32.62 8.78 -8.97
C VAL A 69 -32.05 7.57 -9.71
N GLY A 70 -32.70 6.41 -9.54
CA GLY A 70 -32.97 5.44 -10.60
C GLY A 70 -31.82 4.60 -11.17
N GLY A 71 -31.66 3.39 -10.63
CA GLY A 71 -31.01 2.27 -11.32
C GLY A 71 -31.30 0.95 -10.59
N VAL A 72 -31.93 -0.02 -11.26
CA VAL A 72 -32.07 -1.38 -10.76
C VAL A 72 -30.69 -2.02 -10.79
N GLY A 73 -30.03 -2.07 -9.64
CA GLY A 73 -28.78 -2.75 -9.42
C GLY A 73 -28.91 -3.60 -8.17
N GLU A 74 -28.57 -4.87 -8.30
CA GLU A 74 -28.36 -5.83 -7.23
C GLU A 74 -27.85 -5.15 -5.96
N GLY A 75 -28.50 -5.42 -4.82
CA GLY A 75 -28.30 -4.70 -3.56
C GLY A 75 -26.87 -4.79 -3.04
N VAL A 76 -25.98 -3.95 -3.57
CA VAL A 76 -24.70 -3.63 -2.96
C VAL A 76 -25.03 -2.74 -1.77
N THR A 77 -25.11 -3.33 -0.57
CA THR A 77 -25.05 -2.55 0.66
C THR A 77 -23.74 -1.76 0.63
N ARG A 78 -23.80 -0.47 0.28
CA ARG A 78 -22.64 0.41 0.28
C ARG A 78 -22.12 0.47 1.71
N ARG A 79 -20.94 -0.12 1.96
CA ARG A 79 -20.30 0.01 3.28
C ARG A 79 -20.10 1.49 3.56
N ARG A 80 -20.45 1.94 4.77
CA ARG A 80 -20.21 3.33 5.19
C ARG A 80 -18.71 3.62 5.07
N ALA A 81 -18.37 4.81 4.56
CA ALA A 81 -16.99 5.25 4.44
C ALA A 81 -16.55 5.93 5.75
N CYS A 82 -15.34 5.58 6.20
CA CYS A 82 -14.69 6.17 7.35
C CYS A 82 -13.32 6.72 6.93
N THR A 83 -12.89 7.79 7.60
CA THR A 83 -11.54 8.33 7.44
C THR A 83 -10.74 7.99 8.68
N TYR A 84 -9.64 7.28 8.48
CA TYR A 84 -8.70 6.87 9.49
C TYR A 84 -7.51 7.81 9.50
N THR A 85 -6.93 8.05 10.68
CA THR A 85 -5.63 8.69 10.81
C THR A 85 -4.59 7.61 11.02
N VAL A 86 -3.56 7.58 10.21
CA VAL A 86 -2.46 6.61 10.29
C VAL A 86 -1.19 7.36 10.64
N GLU A 87 -0.58 7.04 11.77
CA GLU A 87 0.71 7.59 12.21
C GLU A 87 1.77 6.51 12.04
N ILE A 88 2.81 6.79 11.27
CA ILE A 88 3.92 5.88 11.01
C ILE A 88 5.16 6.49 11.64
N LYS A 89 5.81 5.77 12.55
CA LYS A 89 7.13 6.16 13.05
C LYS A 89 8.21 5.41 12.29
N THR A 90 9.11 6.17 11.68
CA THR A 90 10.32 5.62 11.06
C THR A 90 11.37 5.34 12.14
N SER A 91 11.98 4.16 12.09
CA SER A 91 13.00 3.75 13.05
C SER A 91 14.25 4.62 12.95
N CYS A 92 14.92 4.82 14.08
CA CYS A 92 16.23 5.45 14.14
C CYS A 92 17.35 4.65 13.44
N SER A 93 17.11 3.39 13.08
CA SER A 93 18.02 2.59 12.25
C SER A 93 17.80 2.75 10.74
N SER A 94 16.69 3.35 10.31
CA SER A 94 16.35 3.61 8.90
C SER A 94 17.35 4.58 8.24
N PRO A 95 17.58 4.62 6.92
CA PRO A 95 18.37 5.67 6.27
C PRO A 95 17.97 7.10 6.69
N ARG A 96 18.85 8.10 6.54
CA ARG A 96 18.59 9.49 6.98
C ARG A 96 17.24 10.03 6.48
N SER A 97 16.93 9.76 5.22
CA SER A 97 15.62 9.96 4.62
C SER A 97 15.41 8.90 3.54
N SER A 98 14.19 8.39 3.42
CA SER A 98 13.79 7.45 2.37
C SER A 98 12.70 8.05 1.49
N ARG A 99 12.95 8.08 0.17
CA ARG A 99 11.97 8.49 -0.85
C ARG A 99 11.20 7.31 -1.43
N ASP A 100 11.35 6.13 -0.84
CA ASP A 100 10.63 4.94 -1.28
C ASP A 100 9.12 5.13 -1.02
N SER A 101 8.29 4.63 -1.93
CA SER A 101 6.84 4.62 -1.74
C SER A 101 6.43 3.43 -0.88
N VAL A 102 5.36 3.59 -0.11
CA VAL A 102 4.84 2.54 0.76
C VAL A 102 3.36 2.34 0.46
N SER A 103 2.95 1.13 0.09
CA SER A 103 1.54 0.74 0.10
C SER A 103 1.16 0.26 1.49
N LEU A 104 -0.07 0.56 1.90
CA LEU A 104 -0.59 0.21 3.23
C LEU A 104 -1.93 -0.51 3.06
N ALA A 105 -2.10 -1.62 3.78
CA ALA A 105 -3.38 -2.32 3.90
C ALA A 105 -3.64 -2.66 5.37
N PHE A 106 -4.84 -2.40 5.87
CA PHE A 106 -5.24 -2.78 7.22
C PHE A 106 -6.73 -3.05 7.28
N GLY A 107 -7.17 -3.79 8.30
CA GLY A 107 -8.59 -4.09 8.46
C GLY A 107 -8.89 -4.88 9.72
N ASP A 108 -10.11 -5.40 9.77
CA ASP A 108 -10.67 -6.10 10.93
C ASP A 108 -11.04 -7.57 10.61
N VAL A 109 -11.58 -8.26 11.62
CA VAL A 109 -12.01 -9.66 11.53
C VAL A 109 -13.14 -9.89 10.50
N TYR A 110 -13.84 -8.83 10.11
CA TYR A 110 -14.95 -8.87 9.14
C TYR A 110 -14.52 -8.49 7.71
N ARG A 111 -13.21 -8.40 7.46
CA ARG A 111 -12.65 -8.01 6.16
C ARG A 111 -13.11 -6.61 5.73
N ASN A 112 -13.35 -5.69 6.67
CA ASN A 112 -13.40 -4.27 6.33
C ASN A 112 -11.98 -3.77 6.03
N GLU A 113 -11.48 -4.12 4.85
CA GLU A 113 -10.13 -3.75 4.44
C GLU A 113 -10.08 -2.32 3.91
N VAL A 114 -9.12 -1.57 4.42
CA VAL A 114 -8.72 -0.26 3.93
C VAL A 114 -7.38 -0.41 3.22
N TYR A 115 -7.33 0.05 1.97
CA TYR A 115 -6.13 -0.01 1.14
C TYR A 115 -5.73 1.39 0.66
N ALA A 116 -4.48 1.76 0.93
CA ALA A 116 -3.83 2.94 0.36
C ALA A 116 -2.72 2.48 -0.58
N ALA A 117 -2.85 2.80 -1.87
CA ALA A 117 -1.88 2.42 -2.89
C ALA A 117 -0.49 2.99 -2.60
N THR A 118 -0.43 4.23 -2.13
CA THR A 118 0.81 4.90 -1.76
C THR A 118 0.57 5.87 -0.61
N VAL A 119 1.36 5.75 0.45
CA VAL A 119 1.56 6.77 1.49
C VAL A 119 3.01 7.23 1.43
N THR A 120 3.21 8.50 1.13
CA THR A 120 4.55 9.11 1.08
C THR A 120 4.45 10.52 1.66
N PRO A 121 5.26 10.88 2.66
CA PRO A 121 5.31 12.25 3.17
C PRO A 121 6.02 13.16 2.16
N ALA A 122 5.79 14.47 2.26
CA ALA A 122 6.27 15.45 1.26
C ALA A 122 7.80 15.43 1.06
N TYR A 123 8.57 15.13 2.12
CA TYR A 123 10.04 15.14 2.11
C TYR A 123 10.65 13.73 2.22
N GLY A 124 9.84 12.69 2.08
CA GLY A 124 10.24 11.31 2.31
C GLY A 124 10.26 10.95 3.81
N PHE A 125 10.31 9.66 4.10
CA PHE A 125 10.30 9.14 5.46
C PHE A 125 11.65 9.44 6.13
N GLU A 126 11.67 10.42 7.04
CA GLU A 126 12.87 10.82 7.76
C GLU A 126 13.17 9.89 8.94
N ARG A 127 14.46 9.66 9.20
CA ARG A 127 14.91 8.83 10.34
C ARG A 127 14.37 9.36 11.66
N CYS A 128 13.88 8.48 12.53
CA CYS A 128 13.31 8.80 13.85
C CYS A 128 12.05 9.69 13.81
N ALA A 129 11.57 10.10 12.64
CA ALA A 129 10.43 10.99 12.50
C ALA A 129 9.11 10.21 12.48
N LYS A 130 8.03 10.97 12.66
CA LYS A 130 6.65 10.48 12.58
C LYS A 130 5.95 11.19 11.44
N ASP A 131 5.27 10.41 10.61
CA ASP A 131 4.48 10.88 9.50
C ASP A 131 3.01 10.49 9.70
N THR A 132 2.10 11.42 9.44
CA THR A 132 0.67 11.24 9.65
C THR A 132 -0.09 11.35 8.34
N PHE A 133 -0.95 10.37 8.07
CA PHE A 133 -1.74 10.26 6.85
C PHE A 133 -3.24 10.15 7.19
N ARG A 134 -4.09 10.67 6.31
CA ARG A 134 -5.53 10.37 6.33
C ARG A 134 -5.84 9.38 5.22
N VAL A 135 -6.47 8.27 5.58
CA VAL A 135 -6.81 7.21 4.64
C VAL A 135 -8.29 6.91 4.76
N SER A 136 -9.01 6.89 3.63
CA SER A 136 -10.44 6.57 3.60
C SER A 136 -10.66 5.13 3.17
N GLY A 137 -11.69 4.49 3.73
CA GLY A 137 -12.09 3.14 3.39
C GLY A 137 -13.39 2.74 4.09
N PRO A 138 -13.81 1.46 4.03
CA PRO A 138 -14.96 1.00 4.78
C PRO A 138 -14.76 1.21 6.29
N CYS A 139 -15.83 1.56 7.00
CA CYS A 139 -15.82 1.58 8.46
C CYS A 139 -15.62 0.15 9.01
N GLY A 140 -14.62 -0.01 9.88
CA GLY A 140 -14.30 -1.26 10.57
C GLY A 140 -14.63 -1.19 12.05
N TYR A 141 -14.39 -2.31 12.74
CA TYR A 141 -14.69 -2.50 14.16
C TYR A 141 -13.46 -3.02 14.92
N GLY A 142 -12.39 -2.24 14.97
CA GLY A 142 -11.14 -2.66 15.61
C GLY A 142 -10.18 -3.28 14.61
N VAL A 143 -9.17 -2.51 14.21
CA VAL A 143 -8.11 -2.97 13.30
C VAL A 143 -7.26 -4.05 13.97
N CYS A 144 -7.26 -5.25 13.39
CA CYS A 144 -6.53 -6.41 13.90
C CYS A 144 -5.48 -6.97 12.95
N TYR A 145 -5.34 -6.43 11.74
CA TYR A 145 -4.20 -6.71 10.88
C TYR A 145 -3.71 -5.45 10.17
N LEU A 146 -2.43 -5.43 9.84
CA LEU A 146 -1.80 -4.36 9.06
C LEU A 146 -0.61 -4.91 8.28
N TYR A 147 -0.51 -4.51 7.02
CA TYR A 147 0.57 -4.84 6.10
C TYR A 147 1.10 -3.58 5.41
N LEU A 148 2.41 -3.56 5.22
CA LEU A 148 3.14 -2.55 4.46
C LEU A 148 3.85 -3.20 3.29
N ARG A 149 3.96 -2.49 2.17
CA ARG A 149 4.80 -2.89 1.05
C ARG A 149 5.62 -1.71 0.57
N ARG A 150 6.92 -1.76 0.79
CA ARG A 150 7.87 -0.75 0.32
C ARG A 150 8.18 -0.98 -1.16
N THR A 151 8.24 0.10 -1.94
CA THR A 151 8.73 0.10 -3.31
C THR A 151 9.78 1.20 -3.48
N GLY A 152 11.01 0.81 -3.79
CA GLY A 152 12.11 1.75 -4.03
C GLY A 152 13.48 1.14 -3.79
N ARG A 153 14.51 1.97 -3.92
CA ARG A 153 15.92 1.53 -3.90
C ARG A 153 16.65 1.87 -2.62
N VAL A 154 16.16 2.84 -1.84
CA VAL A 154 16.90 3.38 -0.69
C VAL A 154 16.80 2.45 0.51
N GLY A 155 15.66 1.78 0.67
CA GLY A 155 15.35 1.05 1.90
C GLY A 155 14.64 1.95 2.90
N TRP A 156 13.89 1.33 3.79
CA TRP A 156 13.17 2.01 4.87
C TRP A 156 12.81 1.01 5.96
N THR A 157 12.95 1.45 7.21
CA THR A 157 12.67 0.64 8.40
C THR A 157 11.60 1.35 9.24
N PRO A 158 10.34 0.88 9.25
CA PRO A 158 9.35 1.36 10.21
C PRO A 158 9.67 0.84 11.62
N GLU A 159 9.36 1.65 12.63
CA GLU A 159 9.38 1.25 14.04
C GLU A 159 7.99 0.81 14.49
N TRP A 160 6.95 1.58 14.13
CA TRP A 160 5.57 1.17 14.37
C TRP A 160 4.61 1.96 13.47
N VAL A 161 3.40 1.43 13.36
CA VAL A 161 2.25 2.07 12.75
C VAL A 161 1.10 2.09 13.74
N ARG A 162 0.46 3.25 13.90
CA ARG A 162 -0.76 3.43 14.69
C ARG A 162 -1.90 3.81 13.76
N VAL A 163 -3.01 3.09 13.89
CA VAL A 163 -4.25 3.41 13.19
C VAL A 163 -5.27 3.92 14.20
N TYR A 164 -5.69 5.17 14.02
CA TYR A 164 -6.75 5.81 14.78
C TYR A 164 -8.05 5.69 14.00
N GLU A 165 -9.00 4.98 14.56
CA GLU A 165 -10.35 4.82 14.02
C GLU A 165 -11.23 5.98 14.48
N PRO A 166 -12.17 6.48 13.66
CA PRO A 166 -13.00 7.62 14.05
C PRO A 166 -13.91 7.34 15.25
N THR A 167 -14.19 6.06 15.53
CA THR A 167 -15.08 5.60 16.60
C THR A 167 -14.33 5.06 17.83
N SER A 168 -13.00 5.06 17.84
CA SER A 168 -12.18 4.55 18.96
C SER A 168 -11.24 5.62 19.49
N SER A 169 -11.16 5.74 20.82
CA SER A 169 -10.17 6.60 21.49
C SER A 169 -8.79 5.94 21.60
N THR A 170 -8.70 4.62 21.42
CA THR A 170 -7.44 3.86 21.51
C THR A 170 -6.99 3.43 20.12
N PRO A 171 -5.76 3.79 19.70
CA PRO A 171 -5.26 3.40 18.39
C PRO A 171 -4.80 1.95 18.37
N SER A 172 -5.04 1.29 17.24
CA SER A 172 -4.46 -0.02 16.95
C SER A 172 -2.98 0.15 16.57
N THR A 173 -2.09 -0.30 17.45
CA THR A 173 -0.64 -0.20 17.24
C THR A 173 -0.05 -1.52 16.72
N PHE A 174 0.76 -1.42 15.66
CA PHE A 174 1.51 -2.50 15.03
C PHE A 174 3.00 -2.16 15.06
N TYR A 175 3.80 -3.01 15.66
CA TYR A 175 5.25 -2.79 15.78
C TYR A 175 5.99 -3.44 14.63
N PHE A 176 7.00 -2.74 14.17
CA PHE A 176 7.98 -3.17 13.19
C PHE A 176 9.37 -3.02 13.82
N GLY A 177 10.42 -3.43 13.13
CA GLY A 177 11.79 -3.35 13.66
C GLY A 177 12.85 -3.63 12.62
N ASP A 178 12.48 -4.40 11.60
CA ASP A 178 13.38 -4.78 10.50
C ASP A 178 13.16 -3.92 9.24
N PRO A 179 14.22 -3.71 8.43
CA PRO A 179 14.10 -3.07 7.13
C PRO A 179 13.16 -3.86 6.21
N LEU A 180 12.25 -3.17 5.52
CA LEU A 180 11.32 -3.85 4.60
C LEU A 180 12.01 -4.23 3.28
N ALA A 181 11.80 -5.47 2.84
CA ALA A 181 12.19 -5.91 1.51
C ALA A 181 11.45 -5.13 0.41
N ASN A 182 12.07 -4.97 -0.75
CA ASN A 182 11.46 -4.24 -1.87
C ASN A 182 10.38 -5.09 -2.54
N GLY A 183 9.16 -4.56 -2.66
CA GLY A 183 8.07 -5.17 -3.40
C GLY A 183 7.38 -6.35 -2.69
N VAL A 184 7.64 -6.57 -1.40
CA VAL A 184 7.04 -7.65 -0.60
C VAL A 184 6.13 -7.06 0.47
N TRP A 185 4.94 -7.65 0.64
CA TRP A 185 4.03 -7.31 1.74
C TRP A 185 4.56 -7.90 3.05
N TYR A 186 4.68 -7.06 4.08
CA TYR A 186 5.16 -7.44 5.40
C TYR A 186 4.27 -6.82 6.48
N GLY A 187 3.93 -7.59 7.51
CA GLY A 187 2.98 -7.14 8.51
C GLY A 187 2.58 -8.24 9.50
N THR A 188 1.48 -8.00 10.20
CA THR A 188 0.97 -8.93 11.21
C THR A 188 -0.55 -8.99 11.12
N ASP A 189 -1.08 -10.20 11.21
CA ASP A 189 -2.50 -10.48 11.42
C ASP A 189 -2.66 -11.10 12.80
N ARG A 190 -3.27 -10.33 13.70
CA ARG A 190 -3.61 -10.72 15.07
C ARG A 190 -5.13 -10.78 15.24
N CYS A 191 -5.89 -10.86 14.16
CA CYS A 191 -7.31 -11.08 14.25
C CYS A 191 -7.55 -12.42 14.94
N LEU A 192 -8.49 -12.44 15.88
CA LEU A 192 -8.91 -13.69 16.50
C LEU A 192 -9.41 -14.58 15.38
N ARG A 193 -8.69 -15.67 15.14
CA ARG A 193 -9.19 -16.73 14.28
C ARG A 193 -10.42 -17.26 14.99
N ARG A 194 -11.62 -17.02 14.45
CA ARG A 194 -12.80 -17.73 14.92
C ARG A 194 -12.41 -19.21 14.91
N PRO A 195 -12.50 -19.94 16.03
CA PRO A 195 -12.26 -21.38 16.02
C PRO A 195 -13.06 -21.92 14.84
N ALA A 196 -12.41 -22.66 13.94
CA ALA A 196 -13.16 -23.43 12.96
C ALA A 196 -14.15 -24.23 13.81
N ALA A 197 -15.45 -23.90 13.71
CA ALA A 197 -16.49 -24.66 14.38
C ALA A 197 -16.17 -26.12 14.07
N ALA A 198 -15.83 -26.90 15.11
CA ALA A 198 -15.15 -28.18 15.02
C ALA A 198 -15.50 -28.87 13.71
N ALA A 199 -14.61 -28.77 12.72
CA ALA A 199 -14.77 -29.49 11.48
C ALA A 199 -14.67 -30.94 11.93
N GLY A 200 -15.84 -31.57 12.08
CA GLY A 200 -15.95 -32.93 12.55
C GLY A 200 -15.01 -33.75 11.70
N SER A 201 -13.95 -34.23 12.33
CA SER A 201 -13.18 -35.35 11.83
C SER A 201 -14.16 -36.52 11.78
N SER A 202 -14.86 -36.65 10.66
CA SER A 202 -15.41 -37.94 10.26
C SER A 202 -14.19 -38.79 9.94
N GLU A 203 -13.71 -39.43 10.99
CA GLU A 203 -12.76 -40.53 10.96
C GLU A 203 -13.39 -41.66 10.12
N PRO A 204 -12.82 -42.06 8.97
CA PRO A 204 -13.26 -43.23 8.25
C PRO A 204 -12.26 -44.35 8.55
N ASP A 205 -12.24 -44.89 9.78
CA ASP A 205 -11.50 -46.12 10.03
C ASP A 205 -11.98 -46.89 11.28
N ALA A 206 -13.19 -47.46 11.21
CA ALA A 206 -13.64 -48.46 12.17
C ALA A 206 -14.63 -49.45 11.55
N ALA A 207 -14.31 -50.03 10.39
CA ALA A 207 -15.04 -51.20 9.88
C ALA A 207 -14.27 -51.98 8.81
N ALA A 208 -12.97 -52.25 9.01
CA ALA A 208 -12.28 -53.22 8.18
C ALA A 208 -11.03 -53.79 8.85
N ARG A 209 -11.19 -54.56 9.95
CA ARG A 209 -10.32 -55.70 10.32
C ARG A 209 -10.66 -56.26 11.71
N ALA A 210 -11.50 -57.28 11.71
CA ALA A 210 -11.32 -58.47 12.55
C ALA A 210 -12.24 -59.57 11.99
N LEU A 211 -11.70 -60.33 11.05
CA LEU A 211 -12.17 -61.68 10.73
C LEU A 211 -11.86 -62.58 11.94
N MET A 212 -12.81 -63.46 12.31
CA MET A 212 -12.65 -64.89 12.68
C MET A 212 -13.93 -65.39 13.35
#